data_AF-A0A0A9XWS5-F1
#
_entry.id   AF-A0A0A9XWS5-F1
#
_cell.length_a   1.000
_cell.length_b   1.000
_cell.length_c   1.000
_cell.angle_alpha   90.00
_cell.angle_beta   90.00
_cell.angle_gamma   90.00
#
_symmetry.space_group_name_H-M   'P 1'
#
loop_
_entity.id
_entity.type
_entity.pdbx_description
1 polymer ?
#
loop_
_entity_poly.entity_id
_entity_poly.type
_entity_poly.pdbx_seq_one_letter_code
_entity_poly.pdbx_strand_id
1 'polypeptide(L)'
;AQREISWIFNPPLAPNFGGAWEALIKRAKHHLKRIVGERSLNFEEFATLFSRIEAILNSRPLVALPGSPNDPADCLTPGHFLIGGPLIARPESDLLEENPNRLKRWQLVSQFIQSFWSRWTKEYLHSLQTRSKWTAHTPELSEGAVVLLKSPNTAPTQWPLGRVEQVFPGSDGTVRVARVKTSSGVLMRPTNKLVVLPVD
;
A
#
# COMPACT_ATOMS: atom_id res chain seq x y z
N ALA A 1 -19.62 35.72 -1.39
CA ALA A 1 -19.82 34.79 -0.27
C ALA A 1 -18.47 34.15 0.07
N GLN A 2 -17.96 34.39 1.30
CA GLN A 2 -16.87 33.58 1.87
C GLN A 2 -17.26 32.10 1.75
N ARG A 3 -16.34 31.24 1.31
CA ARG A 3 -16.59 29.84 0.91
C ARG A 3 -17.05 28.90 2.05
N GLU A 4 -17.63 29.42 3.14
CA GLU A 4 -18.03 28.65 4.32
C GLU A 4 -16.88 27.78 4.88
N ILE A 5 -15.63 28.23 4.70
CA ILE A 5 -14.43 27.53 5.18
C ILE A 5 -14.20 27.90 6.64
N SER A 6 -14.35 26.93 7.54
CA SER A 6 -13.90 27.02 8.93
C SER A 6 -12.42 26.67 9.03
N TRP A 7 -11.59 27.63 9.43
CA TRP A 7 -10.17 27.38 9.70
C TRP A 7 -10.00 26.75 11.07
N ILE A 8 -9.48 25.52 11.10
CA ILE A 8 -9.17 24.80 12.34
C ILE A 8 -7.65 24.75 12.46
N PHE A 9 -7.11 25.31 13.54
CA PHE A 9 -5.68 25.33 13.81
C PHE A 9 -5.33 24.32 14.90
N ASN A 10 -4.21 23.63 14.71
CA ASN A 10 -3.63 22.84 15.79
C ASN A 10 -3.18 23.78 16.92
N PRO A 11 -3.34 23.40 18.19
CA PRO A 11 -2.81 24.16 19.30
C PRO A 11 -1.30 24.41 19.13
N PRO A 12 -0.78 25.59 19.55
CA PRO A 12 0.65 25.86 19.53
C PRO A 12 1.43 24.76 20.24
N LEU A 13 2.59 24.37 19.68
CA LEU A 13 3.48 23.34 20.24
C LEU A 13 2.85 21.94 20.37
N ALA A 14 1.76 21.65 19.64
CA ALA A 14 1.09 20.35 19.67
C ALA A 14 1.17 19.62 18.31
N PRO A 15 2.37 19.25 17.83
CA PRO A 15 2.55 18.56 16.54
C PRO A 15 1.89 17.17 16.52
N ASN A 16 1.61 16.59 17.69
CA ASN A 16 0.88 15.34 17.83
C ASN A 16 -0.53 15.38 17.23
N PHE A 17 -1.18 16.56 17.16
CA PHE A 17 -2.49 16.71 16.51
C PHE A 17 -2.41 16.45 15.00
N GLY A 18 -1.22 16.61 14.40
CA GLY A 18 -0.95 16.30 12.99
C GLY A 18 -0.16 15.03 12.72
N GLY A 19 0.05 14.20 13.75
CA GLY A 19 1.01 13.09 13.69
C GLY A 19 0.77 12.12 12.53
N ALA A 20 -0.48 11.84 12.16
CA ALA A 20 -0.80 10.91 11.08
C ALA A 20 -0.31 11.40 9.71
N TRP A 21 -0.65 12.63 9.32
CA TRP A 21 -0.22 13.18 8.02
C TRP A 21 1.26 13.57 8.03
N GLU A 22 1.79 14.06 9.16
CA GLU A 22 3.22 14.35 9.29
C GLU A 22 4.08 13.09 9.13
N ALA A 23 3.68 11.98 9.75
CA ALA A 23 4.36 10.69 9.60
C ALA A 23 4.31 10.20 8.15
N LEU A 24 3.17 10.33 7.47
CA LEU A 24 3.02 9.94 6.07
C LEU A 24 3.92 10.80 5.16
N ILE A 25 3.90 12.12 5.32
CA ILE A 25 4.73 13.05 4.54
C ILE A 25 6.22 12.79 4.79
N LYS A 26 6.61 12.52 6.04
CA LYS A 26 7.99 12.17 6.39
C LYS A 26 8.45 10.91 5.64
N ARG A 27 7.62 9.86 5.61
CA ARG A 27 7.91 8.61 4.87
C ARG A 27 7.96 8.83 3.36
N ALA A 28 7.04 9.60 2.81
CA ALA A 28 7.02 9.93 1.38
C ALA A 28 8.30 10.66 0.96
N LYS A 29 8.70 11.72 1.68
CA LYS A 29 9.94 12.46 1.44
C LYS A 29 11.17 11.58 1.61
N HIS A 30 11.16 10.70 2.60
CA HIS A 30 12.26 9.77 2.87
C HIS A 30 12.52 8.82 1.71
N HIS A 31 11.48 8.21 1.14
CA HIS A 31 11.61 7.36 -0.03
C HIS A 31 11.95 8.16 -1.29
N LEU A 32 11.28 9.30 -1.51
CA LEU A 32 11.53 10.20 -2.64
C LEU A 32 13.02 10.57 -2.76
N LYS A 33 13.64 10.99 -1.64
CA LYS A 33 15.07 11.34 -1.62
C LYS A 33 15.95 10.16 -2.02
N ARG A 34 15.61 8.94 -1.60
CA ARG A 34 16.40 7.74 -1.91
C ARG A 34 16.25 7.25 -3.34
N ILE A 35 15.07 7.39 -3.94
CA ILE A 35 14.84 6.95 -5.31
C ILE A 35 15.48 7.92 -6.31
N VAL A 36 15.44 9.22 -6.06
CA VAL A 36 16.02 10.24 -6.95
C VAL A 36 17.54 10.31 -6.77
N GLY A 37 18.02 10.19 -5.52
CA GLY A 37 19.45 10.28 -5.21
C GLY A 37 19.99 11.67 -5.55
N GLU A 38 21.07 11.72 -6.31
CA GLU A 38 21.75 12.95 -6.74
C GLU A 38 21.30 13.46 -8.12
N ARG A 39 20.33 12.80 -8.74
CA ARG A 39 19.87 13.16 -10.09
C ARG A 39 19.03 14.43 -10.07
N SER A 40 19.25 15.30 -11.06
CA SER A 40 18.40 16.47 -11.27
C SER A 40 17.15 16.12 -12.08
N LEU A 41 16.01 16.57 -11.57
CA LEU A 41 14.72 16.55 -12.23
C LEU A 41 14.34 17.97 -12.62
N ASN A 42 13.78 18.14 -13.82
CA ASN A 42 13.12 19.39 -14.16
C ASN A 42 11.75 19.48 -13.46
N PHE A 43 11.10 20.63 -13.62
CA PHE A 43 9.81 20.89 -12.98
C PHE A 43 8.75 19.84 -13.36
N GLU A 44 8.58 19.55 -14.65
CA GLU A 44 7.57 18.63 -15.15
C GLU A 44 7.78 17.20 -14.65
N GLU A 45 9.03 16.74 -14.62
CA GLU A 45 9.38 15.42 -14.11
C GLU A 45 9.15 15.31 -12.62
N PHE A 46 9.51 16.34 -11.86
CA PHE A 46 9.29 16.36 -10.42
C PHE A 46 7.79 16.43 -10.09
N ALA A 47 7.03 17.28 -10.78
CA ALA A 47 5.58 17.40 -10.63
C ALA A 47 4.88 16.06 -10.97
N THR A 48 5.28 15.43 -12.07
CA THR A 48 4.76 14.11 -12.47
C THR A 48 5.11 13.04 -11.45
N LEU A 49 6.37 12.98 -11.00
CA LEU A 49 6.83 12.04 -9.99
C LEU A 49 6.03 12.20 -8.69
N PHE A 50 5.86 13.44 -8.23
CA PHE A 50 5.16 13.72 -6.98
C PHE A 50 3.67 13.38 -7.06
N SER A 51 3.00 13.73 -8.16
CA SER A 51 1.58 13.41 -8.38
C SER A 51 1.34 11.89 -8.44
N ARG A 52 2.27 11.13 -9.04
CA ARG A 52 2.19 9.67 -9.06
C ARG A 52 2.49 9.04 -7.70
N ILE A 53 3.40 9.63 -6.91
CA ILE A 53 3.63 9.23 -5.51
C ILE A 53 2.37 9.46 -4.68
N GLU A 54 1.73 10.62 -4.82
CA GLU A 54 0.46 10.90 -4.14
C GLU A 54 -0.59 9.83 -4.47
N ALA A 55 -0.74 9.48 -5.75
CA ALA A 55 -1.65 8.41 -6.16
C ALA A 55 -1.33 7.06 -5.50
N ILE A 56 -0.05 6.70 -5.38
CA ILE A 56 0.39 5.48 -4.67
C ILE A 56 0.04 5.51 -3.19
N LEU A 57 0.28 6.63 -2.50
CA LEU A 57 -0.05 6.77 -1.08
C LEU A 57 -1.55 6.69 -0.84
N ASN A 58 -2.34 7.26 -1.76
CA ASN A 58 -3.79 7.29 -1.71
C ASN A 58 -4.46 6.01 -2.22
N SER A 59 -3.74 5.12 -2.91
CA SER A 59 -4.27 3.81 -3.29
C SER A 59 -4.14 2.75 -2.20
N ARG A 60 -3.50 3.07 -1.05
CA ARG A 60 -3.24 2.10 0.02
C ARG A 60 -4.55 1.51 0.62
N PRO A 61 -4.65 0.18 0.79
CA PRO A 61 -5.79 -0.47 1.45
C PRO A 61 -5.85 -0.14 2.94
N LEU A 62 -6.95 0.43 3.43
CA LEU A 62 -7.16 0.78 4.84
C LEU A 62 -7.87 -0.32 5.61
N VAL A 63 -9.04 -0.72 5.12
CA VAL A 63 -9.96 -1.64 5.79
C VAL A 63 -10.56 -2.57 4.75
N ALA A 64 -10.75 -3.83 5.12
CA ALA A 64 -11.43 -4.82 4.29
C ALA A 64 -12.92 -4.48 4.13
N LEU A 65 -13.45 -4.56 2.91
CA LEU A 65 -14.89 -4.45 2.68
C LEU A 65 -15.52 -5.84 2.67
N PRO A 66 -16.83 -5.96 3.02
CA PRO A 66 -17.56 -7.21 2.85
C PRO A 66 -17.49 -7.64 1.38
N GLY A 67 -16.91 -8.80 1.11
CA GLY A 67 -16.69 -9.25 -0.26
C GLY A 67 -18.00 -9.40 -1.05
N SER A 68 -17.97 -9.03 -2.33
CA SER A 68 -19.05 -9.27 -3.27
C SER A 68 -18.84 -10.60 -4.01
N PRO A 69 -19.87 -11.17 -4.65
CA PRO A 69 -19.72 -12.40 -5.45
C PRO A 69 -18.70 -12.28 -6.60
N ASN A 70 -18.56 -11.06 -7.16
CA ASN A 70 -17.66 -10.79 -8.29
C ASN A 70 -16.26 -10.37 -7.85
N ASP A 71 -16.12 -9.71 -6.70
CA ASP A 71 -14.83 -9.37 -6.12
C ASP A 71 -14.74 -9.96 -4.71
N PRO A 72 -14.10 -11.15 -4.58
CA PRO A 72 -14.00 -11.82 -3.31
C PRO A 72 -13.17 -11.03 -2.29
N ALA A 73 -12.36 -10.04 -2.72
CA ALA A 73 -11.46 -9.31 -1.85
C ALA A 73 -11.36 -7.82 -2.23
N ASP A 74 -12.25 -7.01 -1.65
CA ASP A 74 -12.27 -5.56 -1.83
C ASP A 74 -11.83 -4.82 -0.54
N CYS A 75 -11.42 -3.57 -0.69
CA CYS A 75 -10.95 -2.74 0.43
C CYS A 75 -11.25 -1.26 0.21
N LEU A 76 -11.45 -0.56 1.33
CA LEU A 76 -11.53 0.89 1.32
C LEU A 76 -10.11 1.48 1.22
N THR A 77 -9.95 2.54 0.43
CA THR A 77 -8.68 3.27 0.26
C THR A 77 -8.92 4.77 0.39
N PRO A 78 -7.91 5.60 0.69
CA PRO A 78 -8.06 7.05 0.66
C PRO A 78 -8.61 7.57 -0.67
N GLY A 79 -8.24 6.94 -1.79
CA GLY A 79 -8.76 7.27 -3.12
C GLY A 79 -10.28 7.24 -3.21
N HIS A 80 -10.95 6.32 -2.49
CA HIS A 80 -12.41 6.25 -2.45
C HIS A 80 -13.04 7.53 -1.87
N PHE A 81 -12.40 8.15 -0.90
CA PHE A 81 -12.87 9.43 -0.33
C PHE A 81 -12.53 10.63 -1.22
N LEU A 82 -11.47 10.55 -2.01
CA LEU A 82 -11.01 11.66 -2.86
C LEU A 82 -11.77 11.74 -4.18
N ILE A 83 -12.01 10.60 -4.83
CA ILE A 83 -12.56 10.53 -6.18
C ILE A 83 -13.75 9.56 -6.32
N GLY A 84 -14.19 8.92 -5.23
CA GLY A 84 -15.30 7.97 -5.24
C GLY A 84 -14.93 6.54 -5.69
N GLY A 85 -13.65 6.23 -5.87
CA GLY A 85 -13.20 4.90 -6.31
C GLY A 85 -11.70 4.65 -6.13
N PRO A 86 -11.20 3.46 -6.51
CA PRO A 86 -9.78 3.14 -6.42
C PRO A 86 -8.96 3.95 -7.43
N LEU A 87 -7.77 4.38 -7.02
CA LEU A 87 -6.79 5.00 -7.90
C LEU A 87 -6.03 3.90 -8.66
N ILE A 88 -6.26 3.80 -9.97
CA ILE A 88 -5.68 2.77 -10.84
C ILE A 88 -4.68 3.40 -11.80
N ALA A 89 -3.42 2.97 -11.72
CA ALA A 89 -2.40 3.29 -12.71
C ALA A 89 -2.43 2.30 -13.89
N ARG A 90 -2.05 2.77 -15.08
CA ARG A 90 -1.85 1.89 -16.24
C ARG A 90 -0.65 0.97 -15.99
N PRO A 91 -0.71 -0.29 -16.42
CA PRO A 91 0.47 -1.15 -16.44
C PRO A 91 1.59 -0.52 -17.27
N GLU A 92 2.80 -0.53 -16.73
CA GLU A 92 4.01 -0.06 -17.40
C GLU A 92 5.03 -1.20 -17.46
N SER A 93 5.95 -1.14 -18.42
CA SER A 93 7.09 -2.06 -18.48
C SER A 93 7.93 -1.95 -17.20
N ASP A 94 8.39 -3.08 -16.68
CA ASP A 94 9.32 -3.10 -15.56
C ASP A 94 10.67 -2.52 -16.01
N LEU A 95 11.13 -1.50 -15.29
CA LEU A 95 12.37 -0.79 -15.55
C LEU A 95 13.32 -0.85 -14.33
N LEU A 96 13.00 -1.61 -13.28
CA LEU A 96 13.77 -1.61 -12.03
C LEU A 96 15.24 -2.02 -12.22
N GLU A 97 15.51 -2.96 -13.12
CA GLU A 97 16.85 -3.48 -13.41
C GLU A 97 17.52 -2.80 -14.62
N GLU A 98 16.81 -1.89 -15.29
CA GLU A 98 17.35 -1.20 -16.47
C GLU A 98 18.39 -0.15 -16.09
N ASN A 99 19.47 -0.06 -16.88
CA ASN A 99 20.49 0.95 -16.64
C ASN A 99 19.89 2.36 -16.85
N PRO A 100 19.85 3.22 -15.81
CA PRO A 100 19.21 4.53 -15.91
C PRO A 100 19.82 5.45 -16.97
N ASN A 101 21.08 5.21 -17.37
CA ASN A 101 21.75 6.00 -18.41
C ASN A 101 21.27 5.67 -19.83
N ARG A 102 20.55 4.55 -20.00
CA ARG A 102 19.93 4.15 -21.27
C ARG A 102 18.45 4.55 -21.36
N LEU A 103 17.89 5.07 -20.28
CA LEU A 103 16.48 5.42 -20.19
C LEU A 103 16.22 6.82 -20.76
N LYS A 104 15.12 6.94 -21.51
CA LYS A 104 14.53 8.25 -21.82
C LYS A 104 14.03 8.91 -20.53
N ARG A 105 13.91 10.24 -20.52
CA ARG A 105 13.49 11.00 -19.32
C ARG A 105 12.18 10.50 -18.69
N TRP A 106 11.17 10.20 -19.50
CA TRP A 106 9.92 9.64 -18.99
C TRP A 106 10.09 8.23 -18.40
N GLN A 107 10.96 7.39 -18.98
CA GLN A 107 11.26 6.05 -18.46
C GLN A 107 12.00 6.14 -17.13
N LEU A 108 12.88 7.13 -16.98
CA LEU A 108 13.56 7.41 -15.71
C LEU A 108 12.54 7.76 -14.61
N VAL A 109 11.55 8.61 -14.91
CA VAL A 109 10.46 8.93 -13.97
C VAL A 109 9.64 7.67 -13.62
N SER A 110 9.31 6.84 -14.61
CA SER A 110 8.64 5.55 -14.35
C SER A 110 9.47 4.61 -13.48
N GLN A 111 10.77 4.50 -13.72
CA GLN A 111 11.70 3.70 -12.91
C GLN A 111 11.74 4.21 -11.45
N PHE A 112 11.75 5.54 -11.24
CA PHE A 112 11.64 6.12 -9.90
C PHE A 112 10.32 5.73 -9.22
N ILE A 113 9.21 5.79 -9.94
CA ILE A 113 7.90 5.40 -9.41
C ILE A 113 7.85 3.93 -9.02
N GLN A 114 8.36 3.04 -9.85
CA GLN A 114 8.43 1.60 -9.54
C GLN A 114 9.34 1.35 -8.32
N SER A 115 10.45 2.09 -8.22
CA SER A 115 11.35 2.04 -7.07
C SER A 115 10.69 2.55 -5.80
N PHE A 116 9.88 3.62 -5.89
CA PHE A 116 9.10 4.14 -4.77
C PHE A 116 8.09 3.09 -4.30
N TRP A 117 7.32 2.54 -5.23
CA TRP A 117 6.32 1.51 -4.97
C TRP A 117 6.92 0.31 -4.24
N SER A 118 8.03 -0.24 -4.74
CA SER A 118 8.70 -1.39 -4.11
C SER A 118 9.10 -1.14 -2.65
N ARG A 119 9.55 0.07 -2.33
CA ARG A 119 9.96 0.47 -0.98
C ARG A 119 8.76 0.79 -0.09
N TRP A 120 7.81 1.56 -0.60
CA TRP A 120 6.60 1.97 0.09
C TRP A 120 5.74 0.77 0.48
N THR A 121 5.47 -0.14 -0.47
CA THR A 121 4.65 -1.33 -0.23
C THR A 121 5.25 -2.19 0.86
N LYS A 122 6.57 -2.40 0.87
CA LYS A 122 7.26 -3.16 1.94
C LYS A 122 7.09 -2.50 3.31
N GLU A 123 7.30 -1.18 3.40
CA GLU A 123 7.15 -0.45 4.65
C GLU A 123 5.69 -0.43 5.14
N TYR A 124 4.74 -0.21 4.23
CA TYR A 124 3.33 -0.19 4.53
C TYR A 124 2.85 -1.54 5.09
N LEU A 125 3.17 -2.63 4.39
CA LEU A 125 2.83 -3.99 4.83
C LEU A 125 3.46 -4.31 6.19
N HIS A 126 4.68 -3.82 6.45
CA HIS A 126 5.30 -3.99 7.76
C HIS A 126 4.55 -3.22 8.86
N SER A 127 4.05 -2.02 8.57
CA SER A 127 3.28 -1.22 9.53
C SER A 127 1.94 -1.85 9.90
N LEU A 128 1.31 -2.60 8.99
CA LEU A 128 0.09 -3.36 9.28
C LEU A 128 0.34 -4.58 10.17
N GLN A 129 1.58 -5.10 10.21
CA GLN A 129 1.96 -6.28 11.00
C GLN A 129 2.55 -5.91 12.36
N THR A 130 2.22 -4.72 12.90
CA THR A 130 2.76 -4.29 14.19
C THR A 130 2.36 -5.29 15.27
N ARG A 131 3.36 -6.01 15.81
CA ARG A 131 3.16 -7.00 16.88
C ARG A 131 2.63 -6.30 18.12
N SER A 132 1.52 -6.79 18.67
CA SER A 132 1.18 -6.47 20.05
C SER A 132 2.34 -6.92 20.94
N LYS A 133 2.69 -6.12 21.96
CA LYS A 133 3.66 -6.55 22.97
C LYS A 133 3.17 -7.87 23.57
N TRP A 134 4.14 -8.72 23.96
CA TRP A 134 4.09 -10.11 24.43
C TRP A 134 2.89 -10.61 25.26
N THR A 135 2.01 -9.72 25.71
CA THR A 135 0.81 -9.97 26.49
C THR A 135 -0.47 -10.25 25.69
N ALA A 136 -0.52 -9.99 24.38
CA ALA A 136 -1.74 -10.20 23.59
C ALA A 136 -1.57 -11.26 22.49
N HIS A 137 -2.47 -12.24 22.49
CA HIS A 137 -2.61 -13.21 21.41
C HIS A 137 -2.78 -12.45 20.09
N THR A 138 -1.90 -12.69 19.11
CA THR A 138 -2.10 -12.16 17.76
C THR A 138 -3.31 -12.89 17.18
N PRO A 139 -4.30 -12.19 16.60
CA PRO A 139 -5.46 -12.86 15.99
C PRO A 139 -4.96 -13.85 14.94
N GLU A 140 -5.35 -15.11 15.11
CA GLU A 140 -5.05 -16.14 14.13
C GLU A 140 -5.76 -15.84 12.83
N LEU A 141 -5.10 -16.15 11.71
CA LEU A 141 -5.69 -16.01 10.39
C LEU A 141 -6.98 -16.84 10.33
N SER A 142 -8.11 -16.20 10.05
CA SER A 142 -9.41 -16.86 9.99
C SER A 142 -9.91 -17.00 8.54
N GLU A 143 -10.79 -17.97 8.33
CA GLU A 143 -11.56 -18.06 7.09
C GLU A 143 -12.40 -16.80 6.89
N GLY A 144 -12.53 -16.37 5.64
CA GLY A 144 -13.21 -15.15 5.26
C GLY A 144 -12.41 -13.85 5.42
N ALA A 145 -11.24 -13.87 6.08
CA ALA A 145 -10.41 -12.67 6.24
C ALA A 145 -9.84 -12.18 4.90
N VAL A 146 -9.85 -10.86 4.68
CA VAL A 146 -9.19 -10.23 3.53
C VAL A 146 -7.72 -9.96 3.89
N VAL A 147 -6.83 -10.38 3.00
CA VAL A 147 -5.39 -10.32 3.17
C VAL A 147 -4.70 -9.67 1.98
N LEU A 148 -3.63 -8.94 2.26
CA LEU A 148 -2.65 -8.51 1.28
C LEU A 148 -1.58 -9.59 1.12
N LEU A 149 -1.29 -9.94 -0.13
CA LEU A 149 -0.22 -10.88 -0.48
C LEU A 149 1.12 -10.13 -0.57
N LYS A 150 2.14 -10.63 0.12
CA LYS A 150 3.51 -10.14 -0.04
C LYS A 150 4.10 -10.65 -1.36
N SER A 151 3.73 -10.00 -2.45
CA SER A 151 4.24 -10.29 -3.80
C SER A 151 5.27 -9.23 -4.22
N PRO A 152 6.48 -9.63 -4.66
CA PRO A 152 7.54 -8.66 -4.98
C PRO A 152 7.27 -7.85 -6.25
N ASN A 153 6.45 -8.36 -7.18
CA ASN A 153 6.29 -7.82 -8.52
C ASN A 153 4.83 -7.44 -8.81
N THR A 154 4.36 -6.37 -8.17
CA THR A 154 3.09 -5.75 -8.53
C THR A 154 3.35 -4.38 -9.14
N ALA A 155 2.53 -4.00 -10.13
CA ALA A 155 2.63 -2.67 -10.70
C ALA A 155 2.23 -1.62 -9.65
N PRO A 156 2.73 -0.37 -9.76
CA PRO A 156 2.32 0.71 -8.89
C PRO A 156 0.80 0.81 -8.78
N THR A 157 0.30 1.08 -7.57
CA THR A 157 -1.14 1.15 -7.20
C THR A 157 -1.90 -0.18 -7.18
N GLN A 158 -1.31 -1.28 -7.68
CA GLN A 158 -1.97 -2.58 -7.70
C GLN A 158 -1.64 -3.40 -6.46
N TRP A 159 -2.53 -3.35 -5.47
CA TRP A 159 -2.39 -4.12 -4.25
C TRP A 159 -2.94 -5.54 -4.45
N PRO A 160 -2.13 -6.60 -4.25
CA PRO A 160 -2.58 -7.96 -4.46
C PRO A 160 -3.42 -8.41 -3.27
N LEU A 161 -4.73 -8.25 -3.39
CA LEU A 161 -5.72 -8.66 -2.39
C LEU A 161 -6.15 -10.10 -2.61
N GLY A 162 -6.56 -10.74 -1.51
CA GLY A 162 -7.23 -12.02 -1.56
C GLY A 162 -8.03 -12.27 -0.30
N ARG A 163 -8.96 -13.22 -0.37
CA ARG A 163 -9.78 -13.66 0.75
C ARG A 163 -9.43 -15.08 1.13
N VAL A 164 -9.25 -15.33 2.42
CA VAL A 164 -8.98 -16.68 2.94
C VAL A 164 -10.22 -17.52 2.73
N GLU A 165 -10.12 -18.58 1.94
CA GLU A 165 -11.18 -19.58 1.80
C GLU A 165 -11.06 -20.66 2.86
N GLN A 166 -9.83 -21.08 3.16
CA GLN A 166 -9.58 -22.18 4.09
C GLN A 166 -8.22 -22.01 4.77
N VAL A 167 -8.14 -22.40 6.04
CA VAL A 167 -6.90 -22.41 6.83
C VAL A 167 -6.45 -23.84 7.13
N PHE A 168 -5.14 -24.04 7.17
CA PHE A 168 -4.53 -25.34 7.45
C PHE A 168 -3.65 -25.24 8.71
N PRO A 169 -4.16 -25.65 9.89
CA PRO A 169 -3.39 -25.70 11.12
C PRO A 169 -2.40 -26.87 11.12
N GLY A 170 -1.28 -26.69 11.82
CA GLY A 170 -0.32 -27.76 12.11
C GLY A 170 -0.80 -28.68 13.23
N SER A 171 0.03 -29.66 13.60
CA SER A 171 -0.24 -30.56 14.74
C SER A 171 -0.34 -29.85 16.09
N ASP A 172 0.20 -28.64 16.19
CA ASP A 172 0.14 -27.75 17.34
C ASP A 172 -1.05 -26.76 17.29
N GLY A 173 -1.96 -26.91 16.32
CA GLY A 173 -3.12 -26.02 16.13
C GLY A 173 -2.81 -24.69 15.44
N THR A 174 -1.53 -24.35 15.22
CA THR A 174 -1.16 -23.06 14.63
C THR A 174 -1.33 -23.05 13.11
N VAL A 175 -2.07 -22.08 12.58
CA VAL A 175 -2.25 -21.87 11.13
C VAL A 175 -0.94 -21.44 10.47
N ARG A 176 -0.39 -22.29 9.61
CA ARG A 176 0.84 -22.01 8.85
C ARG A 176 0.60 -21.76 7.38
N VAL A 177 -0.47 -22.30 6.83
CA VAL A 177 -0.83 -22.20 5.41
C VAL A 177 -2.31 -21.86 5.28
N ALA A 178 -2.64 -21.06 4.28
CA ALA A 178 -4.02 -20.76 3.91
C ALA A 178 -4.21 -20.87 2.39
N ARG A 179 -5.41 -21.29 2.01
CA ARG A 179 -5.94 -21.18 0.65
C ARG A 179 -6.59 -19.81 0.51
N VAL A 180 -6.10 -19.01 -0.42
CA VAL A 180 -6.52 -17.62 -0.64
C VAL A 180 -7.06 -17.46 -2.05
N LYS A 181 -8.29 -16.98 -2.17
CA LYS A 181 -8.91 -16.61 -3.44
C LYS A 181 -8.57 -15.18 -3.79
N THR A 182 -7.98 -14.98 -4.97
CA THR A 182 -7.64 -13.68 -5.56
C THR A 182 -8.47 -13.48 -6.83
N SER A 183 -8.45 -12.27 -7.40
CA SER A 183 -9.09 -11.98 -8.69
C SER A 183 -8.53 -12.84 -9.85
N SER A 184 -7.26 -13.24 -9.77
CA SER A 184 -6.61 -14.09 -10.77
C SER A 184 -6.76 -15.61 -10.54
N GLY A 185 -7.37 -16.03 -9.42
CA GLY A 185 -7.54 -17.44 -9.07
C GLY A 185 -7.17 -17.77 -7.62
N VAL A 186 -7.08 -19.05 -7.31
CA VAL A 186 -6.85 -19.57 -5.96
C VAL A 186 -5.39 -19.94 -5.75
N LEU A 187 -4.79 -19.47 -4.66
CA LEU A 187 -3.38 -19.66 -4.34
C LEU A 187 -3.22 -20.24 -2.93
N MET A 188 -2.27 -21.16 -2.77
CA MET A 188 -1.80 -21.60 -1.45
C MET A 188 -0.66 -20.69 -1.01
N ARG A 189 -0.76 -20.10 0.18
CA ARG A 189 0.27 -19.20 0.72
C ARG A 189 0.55 -19.47 2.20
N PRO A 190 1.83 -19.43 2.62
CA PRO A 190 2.16 -19.46 4.03
C PRO A 190 1.75 -18.16 4.72
N THR A 191 1.38 -18.23 6.00
CA THR A 191 0.87 -17.07 6.76
C THR A 191 1.85 -15.91 6.83
N ASN A 192 3.16 -16.16 6.80
CA ASN A 192 4.18 -15.11 6.78
C ASN A 192 4.19 -14.25 5.50
N LYS A 193 3.58 -14.73 4.41
CA LYS A 193 3.37 -14.02 3.14
C LYS A 193 2.01 -13.34 3.04
N LEU A 194 1.20 -13.44 4.08
CA LEU A 194 -0.12 -12.81 4.16
C LEU A 194 -0.08 -11.70 5.22
N VAL A 195 -0.78 -10.60 4.92
CA VAL A 195 -0.97 -9.49 5.85
C VAL A 195 -2.47 -9.27 5.96
N VAL A 196 -3.03 -9.51 7.13
CA VAL A 196 -4.47 -9.33 7.37
C VAL A 196 -4.79 -7.83 7.33
N LEU A 197 -5.81 -7.45 6.57
CA LEU A 197 -6.34 -6.10 6.61
C LEU A 197 -7.24 -5.95 7.84
N PRO A 198 -7.19 -4.79 8.52
CA PRO A 198 -8.14 -4.48 9.59
C PRO A 198 -9.58 -4.61 9.09
N VAL A 199 -10.45 -5.06 9.99
CA VAL A 199 -11.91 -5.06 9.83
C VAL A 199 -12.44 -4.05 10.85
N ASP A 200 -13.36 -3.18 10.44
CA ASP A 200 -14.06 -2.26 11.35
C ASP A 200 -15.17 -2.99 12.13
#